data_AF-A0A957KA81-F1
#
_entry.id   AF-A0A957KA81-F1
#
_cell.length_a   1.000
_cell.length_b   1.000
_cell.length_c   1.000
_cell.angle_alpha   90.00
_cell.angle_beta   90.00
_cell.angle_gamma   90.00
#
_symmetry.space_group_name_H-M   'P 1'
#
loop_
_entity.id
_entity.type
_entity.pdbx_description
1 polymer ?
#
loop_
_entity_poly.entity_id
_entity_poly.type
_entity_poly.pdbx_seq_one_letter_code
_entity_poly.pdbx_strand_id
1 'polypeptide(L)'
;MARRPNLLYIHSDQHNPFVTGCYGDSLVQTPHLDQLAREGTLFHNVYCSSPLCGPSRASMLTGQQPYQHQVWTNQHMLDSAIPTLAHALGAAGYRPVLIGRLDVMGPDQLHGYTARLVGDHTPNYVGGPEPDRGILTGANDPERASLERTGAGLSAYQVHDEDVAAAAVDFLETYAAGKDAEPFNLTLGFMLPHAPFVARREDYDQFADQVPPPSKPRPIEAERHPHL
;
A
#
# COMPACT_ATOMS: atom_id res chain seq x y z
N MET A 1 26.34 18.96 -15.09
CA MET A 1 25.74 17.78 -14.40
C MET A 1 24.29 17.68 -14.84
N ALA A 2 23.79 16.48 -15.12
CA ALA A 2 22.36 16.30 -15.46
C ALA A 2 21.50 16.70 -14.25
N ARG A 3 20.33 17.30 -14.51
CA ARG A 3 19.37 17.66 -13.45
C ARG A 3 18.86 16.36 -12.80
N ARG A 4 18.97 16.26 -11.48
CA ARG A 4 18.45 15.12 -10.70
C ARG A 4 16.92 15.03 -10.88
N PRO A 5 16.35 13.82 -11.09
CA PRO A 5 14.90 13.67 -11.24
C PRO A 5 14.20 13.78 -9.88
N ASN A 6 12.95 14.23 -9.90
CA ASN A 6 12.04 14.04 -8.78
C ASN A 6 11.60 12.57 -8.71
N LEU A 7 11.36 12.06 -7.51
CA LEU A 7 10.99 10.66 -7.29
C LEU A 7 9.63 10.59 -6.60
N LEU A 8 8.66 9.97 -7.25
CA LEU A 8 7.33 9.69 -6.71
C LEU A 8 7.11 8.18 -6.61
N TYR A 9 6.87 7.69 -5.40
CA TYR A 9 6.53 6.30 -5.13
C TYR A 9 5.06 6.21 -4.74
N ILE A 10 4.29 5.36 -5.43
CA ILE A 10 2.84 5.18 -5.19
C ILE A 10 2.60 3.73 -4.79
N HIS A 11 2.13 3.51 -3.56
CA HIS A 11 1.91 2.19 -3.00
C HIS A 11 0.46 2.01 -2.57
N SER A 12 -0.22 1.00 -3.13
CA SER A 12 -1.49 0.47 -2.63
C SER A 12 -1.24 -0.70 -1.67
N ASP A 13 -2.20 -1.04 -0.82
CA ASP A 13 -2.10 -2.17 0.11
C ASP A 13 -2.99 -3.34 -0.33
N GLN A 14 -2.44 -4.56 -0.28
CA GLN A 14 -3.11 -5.80 -0.69
C GLN A 14 -3.69 -5.80 -2.13
N HIS A 15 -3.07 -5.06 -3.05
CA HIS A 15 -3.53 -4.97 -4.43
C HIS A 15 -3.03 -6.17 -5.26
N ASN A 16 -3.97 -6.99 -5.72
CA ASN A 16 -3.66 -8.12 -6.60
C ASN A 16 -3.42 -7.61 -8.04
N PRO A 17 -2.27 -7.90 -8.68
CA PRO A 17 -2.01 -7.47 -10.06
C PRO A 17 -3.06 -8.00 -11.05
N PHE A 18 -3.68 -9.17 -10.79
CA PHE A 18 -4.74 -9.71 -11.64
C PHE A 18 -6.06 -8.96 -11.55
N VAL A 19 -6.13 -7.88 -10.77
CA VAL A 19 -7.26 -6.94 -10.69
C VAL A 19 -6.81 -5.57 -11.20
N THR A 20 -6.10 -5.54 -12.33
CA THR A 20 -5.71 -4.31 -13.05
C THR A 20 -5.66 -4.53 -14.56
N GLY A 21 -6.03 -3.50 -15.33
CA GLY A 21 -6.07 -3.54 -16.79
C GLY A 21 -4.69 -3.79 -17.42
N CYS A 22 -3.64 -3.16 -16.90
CA CYS A 22 -2.28 -3.32 -17.41
C CYS A 22 -1.70 -4.74 -17.26
N TYR A 23 -2.26 -5.57 -16.37
CA TYR A 23 -1.91 -6.98 -16.22
C TYR A 23 -2.94 -7.93 -16.86
N GLY A 24 -3.92 -7.40 -17.59
CA GLY A 24 -4.83 -8.17 -18.45
C GLY A 24 -6.22 -8.43 -17.89
N ASP A 25 -6.60 -7.82 -16.77
CA ASP A 25 -8.01 -7.85 -16.32
C ASP A 25 -8.86 -7.00 -17.29
N SER A 26 -9.82 -7.63 -17.96
CA SER A 26 -10.71 -6.96 -18.91
C SER A 26 -11.92 -6.31 -18.27
N LEU A 27 -12.20 -6.60 -16.99
CA LEU A 27 -13.36 -6.11 -16.27
C LEU A 27 -13.03 -4.82 -15.52
N VAL A 28 -11.94 -4.81 -14.76
CA VAL A 28 -11.60 -3.65 -13.92
C VAL A 28 -11.15 -2.47 -14.79
N GLN A 29 -11.51 -1.26 -14.36
CA GLN A 29 -11.16 -0.03 -15.09
C GLN A 29 -10.05 0.72 -14.34
N THR A 30 -8.82 0.65 -14.85
CA THR A 30 -7.65 1.32 -14.26
C THR A 30 -6.92 2.23 -15.25
N PRO A 31 -7.61 3.15 -15.95
CA PRO A 31 -7.06 3.86 -17.11
C PRO A 31 -5.76 4.64 -16.80
N HIS A 32 -5.64 5.20 -15.60
CA HIS A 32 -4.44 5.93 -15.17
C HIS A 32 -3.25 5.02 -14.85
N LEU A 33 -3.48 3.85 -14.24
CA LEU A 33 -2.42 2.86 -14.04
C LEU A 33 -1.99 2.25 -15.36
N ASP A 34 -2.95 2.02 -16.27
CA ASP A 34 -2.69 1.50 -17.60
C ASP A 34 -1.89 2.49 -18.43
N GLN A 35 -2.17 3.78 -18.31
CA GLN A 35 -1.38 4.84 -18.93
C GLN A 35 0.06 4.85 -18.38
N LEU A 36 0.22 4.80 -17.05
CA LEU A 36 1.54 4.75 -16.42
C LEU A 36 2.35 3.53 -16.91
N ALA A 37 1.71 2.37 -17.03
CA ALA A 37 2.33 1.17 -17.55
C ALA A 37 2.74 1.30 -19.03
N ARG A 38 1.90 1.92 -19.87
CA ARG A 38 2.19 2.16 -21.30
C ARG A 38 3.32 3.17 -21.52
N GLU A 39 3.42 4.19 -20.67
CA GLU A 39 4.44 5.24 -20.77
C GLU A 39 5.74 4.87 -20.05
N GLY A 40 5.71 3.84 -19.21
CA GLY A 40 6.84 3.39 -18.38
C GLY A 40 7.32 1.98 -18.70
N THR A 41 7.66 1.25 -17.64
CA THR A 41 8.08 -0.15 -17.70
C THR A 41 7.21 -0.98 -16.77
N LEU A 42 6.59 -2.01 -17.32
CA LEU A 42 5.77 -2.98 -16.58
C LEU A 42 6.60 -4.23 -16.26
N PHE A 43 6.62 -4.64 -15.00
CA PHE A 43 7.33 -5.84 -14.55
C PHE A 43 6.34 -6.97 -14.26
N HIS A 44 6.46 -8.10 -14.96
CA HIS A 44 5.52 -9.23 -14.80
C HIS A 44 5.81 -10.14 -13.60
N ASN A 45 7.06 -10.15 -13.11
CA ASN A 45 7.51 -11.07 -12.08
C ASN A 45 8.18 -10.29 -10.94
N VAL A 46 7.37 -9.68 -10.08
CA VAL A 46 7.81 -8.95 -8.88
C VAL A 46 7.16 -9.61 -7.67
N TYR A 47 7.98 -9.99 -6.70
CA TYR A 47 7.53 -10.68 -5.48
C TYR A 47 7.87 -9.84 -4.26
N CYS A 48 6.95 -9.77 -3.30
CA CYS A 48 7.25 -9.19 -2.00
C CYS A 48 8.19 -10.11 -1.20
N SER A 49 9.02 -9.52 -0.34
CA SER A 49 9.91 -10.28 0.56
C SER A 49 9.15 -11.04 1.65
N SER A 50 7.91 -10.62 1.95
CA SER A 50 7.00 -11.29 2.87
C SER A 50 5.56 -10.98 2.46
N PRO A 51 4.64 -11.97 2.42
CA PRO A 51 3.23 -11.73 2.10
C PRO A 51 2.45 -11.18 3.32
N LEU A 52 3.05 -10.24 4.05
CA LEU A 52 2.48 -9.57 5.21
C LEU A 52 2.94 -8.11 5.26
N CYS A 53 2.04 -7.18 5.55
CA CYS A 53 2.22 -5.73 5.38
C CYS A 53 3.50 -5.18 6.02
N GLY A 54 3.65 -5.27 7.34
CA GLY A 54 4.78 -4.72 8.09
C GLY A 54 6.14 -5.29 7.66
N PRO A 55 6.31 -6.64 7.63
CA PRO A 55 7.54 -7.25 7.13
C PRO A 55 7.89 -6.86 5.68
N SER A 56 6.90 -6.84 4.78
CA SER A 56 7.09 -6.45 3.37
C SER A 56 7.57 -5.01 3.26
N ARG A 57 6.94 -4.09 3.98
CA ARG A 57 7.27 -2.66 3.98
C ARG A 57 8.62 -2.39 4.65
N ALA A 58 8.96 -3.08 5.73
CA ALA A 58 10.29 -3.03 6.33
C ALA A 58 11.37 -3.50 5.36
N SER A 59 11.13 -4.60 4.63
CA SER A 59 12.07 -5.08 3.60
C SER A 59 12.20 -4.07 2.45
N MET A 60 11.11 -3.46 2.01
CA MET A 60 11.10 -2.42 0.97
C MET A 60 11.89 -1.18 1.40
N LEU A 61 11.72 -0.72 2.65
CA LEU A 61 12.44 0.43 3.19
C LEU A 61 13.93 0.16 3.34
N THR A 62 14.31 -1.01 3.81
CA THR A 62 15.72 -1.32 4.16
C THR A 62 16.51 -1.93 3.01
N GLY A 63 15.84 -2.49 2.00
CA GLY A 63 16.46 -3.32 0.98
C GLY A 63 16.96 -4.67 1.51
N GLN A 64 16.50 -5.09 2.69
CA GLN A 64 16.92 -6.32 3.36
C GLN A 64 15.77 -7.32 3.45
N GLN A 65 16.09 -8.61 3.62
CA GLN A 65 15.10 -9.65 3.87
C GLN A 65 14.60 -9.64 5.34
N PRO A 66 13.41 -10.19 5.65
CA PRO A 66 12.85 -10.23 7.01
C PRO A 66 13.79 -10.76 8.09
N TYR A 67 14.62 -11.75 7.76
CA TYR A 67 15.58 -12.32 8.70
C TYR A 67 16.74 -11.40 9.05
N GLN A 68 17.04 -10.40 8.22
CA GLN A 68 18.14 -9.45 8.45
C GLN A 68 17.69 -8.29 9.33
N HIS A 69 16.51 -7.73 9.04
CA HIS A 69 15.94 -6.61 9.80
C HIS A 69 15.03 -7.05 10.97
N GLN A 70 14.80 -8.36 11.13
CA GLN A 70 14.07 -8.99 12.24
C GLN A 70 12.59 -8.58 12.41
N VAL A 71 11.98 -8.00 11.37
CA VAL A 71 10.54 -7.71 11.37
C VAL A 71 9.80 -8.87 10.72
N TRP A 72 9.40 -9.84 11.54
CA TRP A 72 8.73 -11.07 11.09
C TRP A 72 7.20 -10.99 11.01
N THR A 73 6.58 -10.10 11.79
CA THR A 73 5.12 -9.98 11.91
C THR A 73 4.75 -8.49 11.97
N ASN A 74 3.46 -8.19 11.85
CA ASN A 74 2.94 -6.83 12.03
C ASN A 74 3.04 -6.29 13.47
N GLN A 75 3.58 -7.08 14.41
CA GLN A 75 3.80 -6.66 15.80
C GLN A 75 5.27 -6.38 16.11
N HIS A 76 6.18 -6.64 15.17
CA HIS A 76 7.61 -6.38 15.35
C HIS A 76 7.97 -4.96 14.90
N MET A 77 8.84 -4.32 15.69
CA MET A 77 9.34 -2.98 15.40
C MET A 77 10.56 -3.06 14.47
N LEU A 78 10.63 -2.14 13.51
CA LEU A 78 11.86 -1.91 12.77
C LEU A 78 12.83 -1.11 13.66
N ASP A 79 14.05 -1.59 13.83
CA ASP A 79 15.06 -0.87 14.60
C ASP A 79 15.45 0.44 13.87
N SER A 80 15.32 1.58 14.55
CA SER A 80 15.68 2.91 14.04
C SER A 80 17.15 3.04 13.64
N ALA A 81 18.03 2.17 14.14
CA ALA A 81 19.44 2.13 13.75
C ALA A 81 19.66 1.53 12.34
N ILE A 82 18.66 0.86 11.77
CA ILE A 82 18.76 0.26 10.43
C ILE A 82 18.51 1.34 9.37
N PRO A 83 19.48 1.66 8.50
CA PRO A 83 19.29 2.64 7.44
C PRO A 83 18.22 2.18 6.45
N THR A 84 17.51 3.17 5.90
CA THR A 84 16.43 2.96 4.92
C THR A 84 16.72 3.72 3.63
N LEU A 85 15.93 3.45 2.60
CA LEU A 85 15.89 4.21 1.36
C LEU A 85 15.73 5.71 1.62
N ALA A 86 14.91 6.11 2.61
CA ALA A 86 14.71 7.51 2.96
C ALA A 86 16.01 8.15 3.49
N HIS A 87 16.75 7.45 4.38
CA HIS A 87 18.06 7.92 4.84
C HIS A 87 19.05 8.08 3.68
N ALA A 88 19.11 7.09 2.78
CA ALA A 88 20.00 7.14 1.62
C ALA A 88 19.64 8.30 0.66
N LEU A 89 18.35 8.54 0.43
CA LEU A 89 17.86 9.66 -0.38
C LEU A 89 18.20 11.01 0.27
N GLY A 90 18.00 11.14 1.59
CA GLY A 90 18.41 12.32 2.35
C GLY A 90 19.91 12.60 2.20
N ALA A 91 20.75 11.59 2.37
CA ALA A 91 22.20 11.69 2.16
C ALA A 91 22.58 12.06 0.70
N ALA A 92 21.75 11.66 -0.27
CA ALA A 92 21.92 12.03 -1.68
C ALA A 92 21.37 13.42 -2.03
N GLY A 93 20.88 14.20 -1.04
CA GLY A 93 20.38 15.56 -1.21
C GLY A 93 18.95 15.65 -1.73
N TYR A 94 18.13 14.61 -1.51
CA TYR A 94 16.68 14.69 -1.63
C TYR A 94 16.05 15.09 -0.30
N ARG A 95 14.82 15.60 -0.37
CA ARG A 95 13.92 15.72 0.79
C ARG A 95 12.89 14.59 0.76
N PRO A 96 13.12 13.46 1.45
CA PRO A 96 12.17 12.35 1.49
C PRO A 96 10.97 12.71 2.38
N VAL A 97 9.77 12.65 1.81
CA VAL A 97 8.49 12.92 2.47
C VAL A 97 7.57 11.72 2.29
N LEU A 98 6.86 11.37 3.36
CA LEU A 98 5.83 10.33 3.36
C LEU A 98 4.44 10.95 3.53
N ILE A 99 3.47 10.43 2.79
CA ILE A 99 2.04 10.72 3.00
C ILE A 99 1.29 9.39 3.02
N GLY A 100 0.67 9.08 4.15
CA GLY A 100 -0.14 7.87 4.35
C GLY A 100 0.62 6.73 5.00
N ARG A 101 0.24 5.51 4.62
CA ARG A 101 0.61 4.27 5.29
C ARG A 101 2.08 3.90 5.13
N LEU A 102 2.73 3.65 6.27
CA LEU A 102 4.08 3.07 6.37
C LEU A 102 4.06 1.69 7.01
N ASP A 103 3.08 1.43 7.89
CA ASP A 103 2.85 0.16 8.57
C ASP A 103 4.06 -0.36 9.35
N VAL A 104 4.73 0.55 10.06
CA VAL A 104 5.88 0.25 10.93
C VAL A 104 5.47 0.45 12.38
N MET A 105 5.76 -0.56 13.20
CA MET A 105 5.51 -0.51 14.64
C MET A 105 6.66 0.19 15.35
N GLY A 106 6.33 0.95 16.39
CA GLY A 106 7.29 1.55 17.31
C GLY A 106 7.25 3.08 17.31
N PRO A 107 8.03 3.70 18.21
CA PRO A 107 8.01 5.15 18.39
C PRO A 107 8.59 5.93 17.19
N ASP A 108 9.47 5.31 16.40
CA ASP A 108 10.00 5.93 15.18
C ASP A 108 9.04 5.74 14.02
N GLN A 109 8.29 6.79 13.71
CA GLN A 109 7.31 6.82 12.63
C GLN A 109 7.83 7.52 11.38
N LEU A 110 9.14 7.81 11.33
CA LEU A 110 9.80 8.49 10.22
C LEU A 110 10.79 7.58 9.51
N HIS A 111 11.60 6.79 10.23
CA HIS A 111 12.60 5.90 9.65
C HIS A 111 13.38 6.53 8.48
N GLY A 112 13.82 7.78 8.64
CA GLY A 112 14.58 8.55 7.66
C GLY A 112 13.78 9.52 6.79
N TYR A 113 12.45 9.45 6.78
CA TYR A 113 11.62 10.50 6.19
C TYR A 113 11.76 11.80 6.99
N THR A 114 11.82 12.93 6.28
CA THR A 114 11.93 14.26 6.91
C THR A 114 10.59 14.80 7.42
N ALA A 115 9.49 14.30 6.86
CA ALA A 115 8.14 14.64 7.24
C ALA A 115 7.18 13.50 6.91
N ARG A 116 6.11 13.40 7.71
CA ARG A 116 4.98 12.52 7.49
C ARG A 116 3.69 13.33 7.60
N LEU A 117 3.01 13.59 6.49
CA LEU A 117 1.89 14.54 6.45
C LEU A 117 0.57 13.90 6.87
N VAL A 118 0.36 12.65 6.46
CA VAL A 118 -0.77 11.81 6.88
C VAL A 118 -0.19 10.54 7.51
N GLY A 119 -0.68 10.18 8.69
CA GLY A 119 -0.19 9.06 9.50
C GLY A 119 -0.67 7.69 9.01
N ASP A 120 -0.48 6.63 9.81
CA ASP A 120 -1.17 5.36 9.57
C ASP A 120 -2.63 5.46 10.03
N HIS A 121 -3.51 4.69 9.40
CA HIS A 121 -4.88 4.52 9.86
C HIS A 121 -4.97 3.61 11.10
N THR A 122 -4.05 2.65 11.23
CA THR A 122 -4.01 1.67 12.34
C THR A 122 -3.00 2.09 13.41
N PRO A 123 -3.20 1.66 14.68
CA PRO A 123 -2.20 1.85 15.74
C PRO A 123 -0.82 1.33 15.35
N ASN A 124 0.19 2.09 15.74
CA ASN A 124 1.59 1.91 15.36
C ASN A 124 2.50 1.71 16.58
N TYR A 125 1.95 1.27 17.70
CA TYR A 125 2.69 1.00 18.94
C TYR A 125 2.31 -0.38 19.48
N VAL A 126 3.29 -1.06 20.08
CA VAL A 126 3.13 -2.42 20.57
C VAL A 126 2.06 -2.47 21.67
N GLY A 127 1.12 -3.40 21.54
CA GLY A 127 -0.01 -3.54 22.47
C GLY A 127 -1.11 -2.50 22.27
N GLY A 128 -1.11 -1.77 21.16
CA GLY A 128 -2.25 -0.93 20.77
C GLY A 128 -3.54 -1.73 20.62
N PRO A 129 -4.70 -1.11 20.88
CA PRO A 129 -5.98 -1.77 20.71
C PRO A 129 -6.24 -2.04 19.23
N GLU A 130 -7.04 -3.05 18.91
CA GLU A 130 -7.59 -3.17 17.56
C GLU A 130 -8.45 -1.93 17.25
N PRO A 131 -8.34 -1.33 16.04
CA PRO A 131 -9.22 -0.25 15.65
C PRO A 131 -10.67 -0.69 15.72
N ASP A 132 -11.53 0.15 16.31
CA ASP A 132 -12.97 -0.08 16.25
C ASP A 132 -13.45 0.14 14.81
N ARG A 133 -13.97 -0.94 14.21
CA ARG A 133 -14.50 -0.94 12.84
C ARG A 133 -16.02 -0.93 12.81
N GLY A 134 -16.67 -0.82 13.97
CA GLY A 134 -18.12 -0.83 14.13
C GLY A 134 -18.74 -2.05 13.43
N ILE A 135 -19.67 -1.78 12.51
CA ILE A 135 -20.37 -2.82 11.74
C ILE A 135 -19.44 -3.66 10.85
N LEU A 136 -18.22 -3.18 10.56
CA LEU A 136 -17.20 -3.87 9.75
C LEU A 136 -16.20 -4.67 10.60
N THR A 137 -16.45 -4.84 11.91
CA THR A 137 -15.61 -5.72 12.76
C THR A 137 -15.52 -7.13 12.14
N GLY A 138 -14.34 -7.74 12.13
CA GLY A 138 -14.12 -9.06 11.51
C GLY A 138 -14.18 -9.08 9.97
N ALA A 139 -14.43 -7.93 9.31
CA ALA A 139 -14.50 -7.88 7.85
C ALA A 139 -13.12 -7.86 7.16
N ASN A 140 -12.05 -7.76 7.94
CA ASN A 140 -10.66 -7.80 7.49
C ASN A 140 -10.03 -9.19 7.54
N ASP A 141 -10.66 -10.08 8.29
CA ASP A 141 -10.14 -11.42 8.54
C ASP A 141 -10.59 -12.39 7.44
N PRO A 142 -9.90 -13.52 7.23
CA PRO A 142 -10.31 -14.55 6.28
C PRO A 142 -11.53 -15.36 6.77
N GLU A 143 -12.51 -14.67 7.35
CA GLU A 143 -13.71 -15.23 7.94
C GLU A 143 -14.96 -14.91 7.10
N ARG A 144 -16.04 -15.65 7.34
CA ARG A 144 -17.33 -15.42 6.68
C ARG A 144 -17.86 -14.00 6.89
N ALA A 145 -17.52 -13.37 8.01
CA ALA A 145 -17.87 -11.98 8.31
C ALA A 145 -17.33 -11.01 7.26
N SER A 146 -16.16 -11.26 6.66
CA SER A 146 -15.65 -10.47 5.54
C SER A 146 -16.61 -10.52 4.37
N LEU A 147 -17.05 -11.70 3.93
CA LEU A 147 -17.98 -11.82 2.80
C LEU A 147 -19.36 -11.19 3.07
N GLU A 148 -19.88 -11.32 4.29
CA GLU A 148 -21.22 -10.83 4.65
C GLU A 148 -21.27 -9.31 4.86
N ARG A 149 -20.14 -8.68 5.20
CA ARG A 149 -20.05 -7.26 5.56
C ARG A 149 -19.38 -6.40 4.48
N THR A 150 -18.98 -7.02 3.37
CA THR A 150 -18.50 -6.33 2.16
C THR A 150 -19.64 -5.93 1.24
N GLY A 151 -19.42 -4.94 0.39
CA GLY A 151 -20.43 -4.38 -0.50
C GLY A 151 -20.31 -2.87 -0.56
N ALA A 152 -21.29 -2.18 -1.14
CA ALA A 152 -21.16 -0.73 -1.17
C ALA A 152 -21.50 -0.04 0.15
N GLY A 153 -20.76 1.03 0.42
CA GLY A 153 -20.79 1.82 1.63
C GLY A 153 -19.61 2.80 1.62
N LEU A 154 -19.19 3.22 2.81
CA LEU A 154 -17.98 4.02 2.99
C LEU A 154 -17.16 3.37 4.10
N SER A 155 -15.88 3.14 3.84
CA SER A 155 -14.92 2.69 4.85
C SER A 155 -14.05 3.84 5.30
N ALA A 156 -13.53 3.77 6.53
CA ALA A 156 -12.53 4.74 6.98
C ALA A 156 -11.22 4.67 6.16
N TYR A 157 -10.99 3.58 5.43
CA TYR A 157 -9.86 3.42 4.52
C TYR A 157 -10.02 4.29 3.28
N GLN A 158 -11.24 4.38 2.73
CA GLN A 158 -11.55 5.32 1.65
C GLN A 158 -11.29 6.77 2.06
N VAL A 159 -11.78 7.17 3.24
CA VAL A 159 -11.58 8.54 3.76
C VAL A 159 -10.09 8.82 3.98
N HIS A 160 -9.35 7.86 4.55
CA HIS A 160 -7.92 7.98 4.71
C HIS A 160 -7.19 8.17 3.37
N ASP A 161 -7.53 7.39 2.36
CA ASP A 161 -6.89 7.49 1.04
C ASP A 161 -7.26 8.78 0.31
N GLU A 162 -8.45 9.33 0.52
CA GLU A 162 -8.84 10.66 0.05
C GLU A 162 -7.99 11.76 0.69
N ASP A 163 -7.71 11.68 2.00
CA ASP A 163 -6.80 12.60 2.69
C ASP A 163 -5.36 12.47 2.18
N VAL A 164 -4.88 11.24 1.95
CA VAL A 164 -3.55 10.98 1.37
C VAL A 164 -3.44 11.58 -0.03
N ALA A 165 -4.45 11.38 -0.87
CA ALA A 165 -4.48 11.91 -2.23
C ALA A 165 -4.52 13.44 -2.23
N ALA A 166 -5.37 14.05 -1.39
CA ALA A 166 -5.49 15.50 -1.28
C ALA A 166 -4.16 16.13 -0.81
N ALA A 167 -3.53 15.57 0.23
CA ALA A 167 -2.24 16.04 0.73
C ALA A 167 -1.11 15.86 -0.31
N ALA A 168 -1.17 14.83 -1.14
CA ALA A 168 -0.20 14.63 -2.22
C ALA A 168 -0.36 15.69 -3.32
N VAL A 169 -1.59 16.02 -3.71
CA VAL A 169 -1.86 17.10 -4.69
C VAL A 169 -1.39 18.44 -4.14
N ASP A 170 -1.75 18.79 -2.90
CA ASP A 170 -1.33 20.04 -2.25
C ASP A 170 0.20 20.17 -2.16
N PHE A 171 0.89 19.07 -1.81
CA PHE A 171 2.36 19.03 -1.80
C PHE A 171 2.94 19.34 -3.19
N LEU A 172 2.40 18.71 -4.25
CA LEU A 172 2.88 18.88 -5.61
C LEU A 172 2.59 20.28 -6.16
N GLU A 173 1.40 20.83 -5.87
CA GLU A 173 1.03 22.20 -6.26
C GLU A 173 1.91 23.23 -5.55
N THR A 174 2.14 23.07 -4.24
CA THR A 174 3.03 23.92 -3.47
C THR A 174 4.47 23.86 -3.99
N TYR A 175 4.97 22.66 -4.28
CA TYR A 175 6.30 22.49 -4.87
C TYR A 175 6.41 23.16 -6.24
N ALA A 176 5.38 23.02 -7.09
CA ALA A 176 5.35 23.62 -8.42
C ALA A 176 5.23 25.16 -8.40
N ALA A 177 4.53 25.73 -7.40
CA ALA A 177 4.42 27.17 -7.19
C ALA A 177 5.69 27.78 -6.56
N GLY A 178 6.46 26.96 -5.84
CA GLY A 178 7.72 27.34 -5.22
C GLY A 178 8.82 27.63 -6.24
N LYS A 179 9.92 28.22 -5.75
CA LYS A 179 11.19 28.33 -6.48
C LYS A 179 12.20 27.25 -6.05
N ASP A 180 11.72 26.19 -5.40
CA ASP A 180 12.58 25.13 -4.88
C ASP A 180 13.32 24.46 -6.03
N ALA A 181 14.64 24.60 -6.03
CA ALA A 181 15.51 23.99 -7.03
C ALA A 181 15.91 22.54 -6.67
N GLU A 182 15.61 22.11 -5.44
CA GLU A 182 15.97 20.79 -4.93
C GLU A 182 14.97 19.72 -5.40
N PRO A 183 15.45 18.53 -5.82
CA PRO A 183 14.56 17.47 -6.24
C PRO A 183 13.82 16.87 -5.02
N PHE A 184 12.54 16.59 -5.17
CA PHE A 184 11.76 15.93 -4.12
C PHE A 184 11.86 14.41 -4.19
N ASN A 185 11.69 13.77 -3.04
CA ASN A 185 11.24 12.39 -2.96
C ASN A 185 9.92 12.34 -2.18
N LEU A 186 8.89 11.79 -2.80
CA LEU A 186 7.57 11.65 -2.21
C LEU A 186 7.14 10.18 -2.26
N THR A 187 6.78 9.62 -1.11
CA THR A 187 6.21 8.27 -1.00
C THR A 187 4.77 8.38 -0.54
N LEU A 188 3.85 7.78 -1.32
CA LEU A 188 2.43 7.70 -1.02
C LEU A 188 2.08 6.28 -0.60
N GLY A 189 1.44 6.13 0.56
CA GLY A 189 0.94 4.86 1.07
C GLY A 189 -0.58 4.88 1.20
N PHE A 190 -1.27 4.25 0.26
CA PHE A 190 -2.71 4.04 0.29
C PHE A 190 -3.06 2.75 1.04
N MET A 191 -4.25 2.72 1.65
CA MET A 191 -4.86 1.59 2.33
C MET A 191 -5.59 0.67 1.35
N LEU A 192 -6.28 1.21 0.36
CA LEU A 192 -7.08 0.42 -0.56
C LEU A 192 -6.18 -0.30 -1.58
N PRO A 193 -6.60 -1.48 -2.09
CA PRO A 193 -7.87 -2.19 -1.83
C PRO A 193 -7.86 -3.17 -0.63
N HIS A 194 -7.05 -2.94 0.41
CA HIS A 194 -7.08 -3.79 1.61
C HIS A 194 -8.48 -3.90 2.21
N ALA A 195 -8.83 -5.09 2.71
CA ALA A 195 -10.11 -5.35 3.36
C ALA A 195 -10.33 -4.36 4.54
N PRO A 196 -11.56 -3.90 4.79
CA PRO A 196 -12.82 -4.49 4.34
C PRO A 196 -13.14 -4.04 2.92
N PHE A 197 -13.60 -4.98 2.06
CA PHE A 197 -13.96 -4.69 0.67
C PHE A 197 -15.29 -3.91 0.58
N VAL A 198 -15.22 -2.64 0.98
CA VAL A 198 -16.32 -1.68 0.95
C VAL A 198 -15.94 -0.55 0.00
N ALA A 199 -16.75 -0.36 -1.04
CA ALA A 199 -16.56 0.69 -2.05
C ALA A 199 -17.75 1.64 -2.04
N ARG A 200 -17.59 2.86 -2.57
CA ARG A 200 -18.73 3.79 -2.72
C ARG A 200 -19.80 3.15 -3.58
N ARG A 201 -21.06 3.53 -3.37
CA ARG A 201 -22.23 2.99 -4.09
C ARG A 201 -22.02 3.04 -5.61
N GLU A 202 -21.57 4.19 -6.11
CA GLU A 202 -21.30 4.42 -7.53
C GLU A 202 -20.19 3.52 -8.09
N ASP A 203 -19.14 3.27 -7.31
CA ASP A 203 -18.04 2.40 -7.71
C ASP A 203 -18.46 0.92 -7.66
N TYR A 204 -19.25 0.51 -6.66
CA TYR A 204 -19.77 -0.85 -6.55
C TYR A 204 -20.79 -1.19 -7.63
N ASP A 205 -21.76 -0.31 -7.87
CA ASP A 205 -22.86 -0.54 -8.81
C ASP A 205 -22.34 -0.66 -10.26
N GLN A 206 -21.16 -0.10 -10.57
CA GLN A 206 -20.49 -0.32 -11.86
C GLN A 206 -20.14 -1.80 -12.09
N PHE A 207 -19.83 -2.57 -11.05
CA PHE A 207 -19.34 -3.95 -11.20
C PHE A 207 -20.29 -5.03 -10.69
N ALA A 208 -21.33 -4.66 -9.92
CA ALA A 208 -22.20 -5.60 -9.20
C ALA A 208 -22.75 -6.76 -10.06
N ASP A 209 -23.14 -6.48 -11.31
CA ASP A 209 -23.70 -7.47 -12.24
C ASP A 209 -22.68 -7.98 -13.28
N GLN A 210 -21.43 -7.52 -13.21
CA GLN A 210 -20.39 -7.85 -14.19
C GLN A 210 -19.34 -8.83 -13.66
N VAL A 211 -19.22 -8.97 -12.33
CA VAL A 211 -18.23 -9.87 -11.71
C VAL A 211 -18.71 -11.33 -11.81
N PRO A 212 -17.97 -12.21 -12.52
CA PRO A 212 -18.33 -13.62 -12.60
C PRO A 212 -18.19 -14.31 -11.24
N PRO A 213 -18.91 -15.43 -11.00
CA PRO A 213 -18.68 -16.24 -9.80
C PRO A 213 -17.21 -16.68 -9.75
N PRO A 214 -16.63 -16.84 -8.54
CA PRO A 214 -15.24 -17.24 -8.40
C PRO A 214 -14.99 -18.57 -9.12
N SER A 215 -13.96 -18.59 -9.97
CA SER A 215 -13.49 -19.82 -10.58
C SER A 215 -12.88 -20.70 -9.48
N LYS A 216 -13.50 -21.85 -9.21
CA LYS A 216 -12.86 -22.88 -8.40
C LYS A 216 -11.84 -23.57 -9.30
N PRO A 217 -10.51 -23.45 -9.05
CA PRO A 217 -9.56 -24.28 -9.77
C PRO A 217 -9.95 -25.75 -9.61
N ARG A 218 -9.62 -26.57 -10.61
CA ARG A 218 -9.92 -28.02 -10.61
C ARG A 218 -9.57 -28.62 -9.24
N PRO A 219 -10.32 -29.64 -8.76
CA PRO A 219 -9.97 -30.35 -7.53
C PRO A 219 -8.47 -30.64 -7.54
N ILE A 220 -7.78 -30.35 -6.44
CA ILE A 220 -6.40 -30.78 -6.26
C ILE A 220 -6.41 -32.29 -6.50
N GLU A 221 -5.88 -32.73 -7.64
CA GLU A 221 -5.71 -34.15 -7.93
C GLU A 221 -4.88 -34.75 -6.80
N ALA A 222 -5.22 -35.96 -6.37
CA ALA A 222 -4.67 -36.64 -5.19
C ALA A 222 -3.14 -36.92 -5.25
N GLU A 223 -2.43 -36.37 -6.22
CA GLU A 223 -1.01 -36.55 -6.50
C GLU A 223 -0.18 -35.28 -6.31
N ARG A 224 -0.57 -34.40 -5.38
CA ARG A 224 0.32 -33.35 -4.88
C ARG A 224 0.72 -33.61 -3.43
N HIS A 225 1.97 -33.23 -3.14
CA HIS A 225 2.79 -33.55 -1.98
C HIS A 225 2.01 -33.61 -0.65
N PRO A 226 2.28 -34.56 0.27
CA PRO A 226 1.49 -34.81 1.50
C PRO A 226 1.45 -33.67 2.54
N HIS A 227 1.94 -32.47 2.21
CA HIS A 227 1.86 -31.27 3.03
C HIS A 227 1.13 -30.11 2.32
N LEU A 228 0.34 -30.41 1.28
CA LEU A 228 -0.68 -29.54 0.71
C LEU A 228 -1.99 -30.32 0.57
#